data_AF-Q9F3H7-F1
#
_entry.id   AF-Q9F3H7-F1
#
_cell.length_a   1.000
_cell.length_b   1.000
_cell.length_c   1.000
_cell.angle_alpha   90.00
_cell.angle_beta   90.00
_cell.angle_gamma   90.00
#
_symmetry.space_group_name_H-M   'P 1'
#
loop_
_entity.id
_entity.type
_entity.pdbx_description
1 polymer ?
#
loop_
_entity_poly.entity_id
_entity_poly.type
_entity_poly.pdbx_seq_one_letter_code
_entity_poly.pdbx_strand_id
1 'polypeptide(L)'
;MVEAGMDTSVSVPPCDACDVVTVPTRQGLEAVDILRRGAGDGVGPVLHDGGCDTLGFLVPPGTAAAWDVPGSTCTETDGRGLSIVPAPEPPVEGSAWLLPPGEADLATDPAVLRAALGEAARLIRAADSCR
;
A
#
# COMPACT_ATOMS: atom_id res chain seq x y z
N MET A 1 28.76 -35.84 3.21
CA MET A 1 27.64 -35.09 3.81
C MET A 1 28.21 -33.74 4.21
N VAL A 2 28.14 -32.76 3.31
CA VAL A 2 28.38 -31.35 3.63
C VAL A 2 27.19 -30.58 3.06
N GLU A 3 26.67 -29.67 3.85
CA GLU A 3 25.26 -29.28 3.85
C GLU A 3 24.82 -28.40 2.67
N ALA A 4 23.53 -28.55 2.36
CA ALA A 4 22.73 -27.65 1.56
C ALA A 4 22.52 -26.30 2.25
N GLY A 5 22.10 -25.29 1.48
CA GLY A 5 21.32 -24.19 2.04
C GLY A 5 21.73 -22.81 1.54
N MET A 6 21.35 -22.50 0.31
CA MET A 6 21.09 -21.13 -0.08
C MET A 6 19.82 -20.68 0.66
N ASP A 7 19.94 -19.72 1.56
CA ASP A 7 18.80 -18.88 1.92
C ASP A 7 19.33 -17.45 2.13
N THR A 8 19.39 -16.72 1.02
CA THR A 8 19.50 -15.26 1.08
C THR A 8 18.14 -14.74 1.50
N SER A 9 17.79 -14.93 2.77
CA SER A 9 16.70 -14.20 3.39
C SER A 9 17.12 -12.74 3.41
N VAL A 10 16.73 -12.00 2.37
CA VAL A 10 16.63 -10.54 2.43
C VAL A 10 15.60 -10.28 3.52
N SER A 11 16.08 -10.11 4.75
CA SER A 11 15.29 -9.60 5.85
C SER A 11 14.98 -8.15 5.48
N VAL A 12 13.80 -7.92 4.91
CA VAL A 12 13.26 -6.59 4.72
C VAL A 12 13.14 -6.00 6.12
N PRO A 13 13.82 -4.90 6.45
CA PRO A 13 13.74 -4.31 7.78
C PRO A 13 12.29 -3.90 8.06
N PRO A 14 11.88 -3.86 9.35
CA PRO A 14 10.61 -3.23 9.72
C PRO A 14 10.53 -1.83 9.08
N CYS A 15 9.35 -1.46 8.61
CA CYS A 15 9.17 -0.25 7.82
C CYS A 15 9.21 1.01 8.70
N ASP A 16 10.39 1.34 9.24
CA ASP A 16 10.60 2.54 10.05
C ASP A 16 10.49 3.84 9.22
N ALA A 17 10.32 3.73 7.90
CA ALA A 17 10.25 4.85 6.95
C ALA A 17 9.35 4.58 5.73
N CYS A 18 8.19 3.94 5.88
CA CYS A 18 7.29 3.71 4.74
C CYS A 18 6.84 5.02 4.08
N ASP A 19 6.80 5.05 2.75
CA ASP A 19 6.08 6.08 2.00
C ASP A 19 4.58 5.74 1.96
N VAL A 20 3.74 6.74 1.68
CA VAL A 20 2.28 6.55 1.62
C VAL A 20 1.75 6.96 0.26
N VAL A 21 1.04 6.06 -0.41
CA VAL A 21 0.28 6.35 -1.63
C VAL A 21 -1.18 6.60 -1.27
N THR A 22 -1.65 7.83 -1.43
CA THR A 22 -3.03 8.25 -1.17
C THR A 22 -3.85 8.27 -2.46
N VAL A 23 -5.05 7.70 -2.42
CA VAL A 23 -6.00 7.63 -3.53
C VAL A 23 -7.44 7.84 -3.06
N PRO A 24 -8.38 8.25 -3.93
CA PRO A 24 -9.81 8.27 -3.60
C PRO A 24 -10.32 6.89 -3.16
N THR A 25 -11.21 6.85 -2.15
CA THR A 25 -11.69 5.58 -1.56
C THR A 25 -12.19 4.58 -2.60
N ARG A 26 -13.02 5.01 -3.56
CA ARG A 26 -13.55 4.11 -4.59
C ARG A 26 -12.45 3.44 -5.41
N GLN A 27 -11.43 4.19 -5.82
CA GLN A 27 -10.32 3.62 -6.58
C GLN A 27 -9.45 2.70 -5.71
N GLY A 28 -9.19 3.10 -4.47
CA GLY A 28 -8.40 2.29 -3.55
C GLY A 28 -9.07 0.97 -3.17
N LEU A 29 -10.40 0.94 -2.96
CA LEU A 29 -11.11 -0.29 -2.63
C LEU A 29 -11.08 -1.30 -3.79
N GLU A 30 -11.28 -0.82 -5.03
CA GLU A 30 -11.11 -1.65 -6.22
C GLU A 30 -9.68 -2.17 -6.36
N ALA A 31 -8.67 -1.34 -6.07
CA ALA A 31 -7.28 -1.78 -6.08
C ALA A 31 -7.01 -2.84 -5.00
N VAL A 32 -7.55 -2.69 -3.78
CA VAL A 32 -7.45 -3.71 -2.72
C VAL A 32 -8.06 -5.03 -3.18
N ASP A 33 -9.25 -5.01 -3.79
CA ASP A 33 -9.92 -6.21 -4.30
C ASP A 33 -9.10 -6.89 -5.42
N ILE A 34 -8.54 -6.11 -6.35
CA ILE A 34 -7.63 -6.62 -7.40
C ILE A 34 -6.40 -7.29 -6.79
N LEU A 35 -5.72 -6.61 -5.85
CA LEU A 35 -4.52 -7.14 -5.22
C LEU A 35 -4.80 -8.44 -4.45
N ARG A 36 -5.92 -8.51 -3.72
CA ARG A 36 -6.33 -9.71 -2.97
C ARG A 36 -6.65 -10.91 -3.85
N ARG A 37 -7.03 -10.70 -5.12
CA ARG A 37 -7.26 -11.78 -6.09
C ARG A 37 -5.99 -12.23 -6.80
N GLY A 38 -4.93 -11.42 -6.77
CA GLY A 38 -3.65 -11.74 -7.39
C GLY A 38 -2.89 -12.83 -6.64
N ALA A 39 -1.97 -13.52 -7.33
CA ALA A 39 -1.11 -14.56 -6.76
C ALA A 39 0.18 -13.99 -6.11
N GLY A 40 0.25 -12.68 -5.86
CA GLY A 40 1.44 -11.99 -5.37
C GLY A 40 1.53 -11.91 -3.84
N ASP A 41 2.64 -11.34 -3.36
CA ASP A 41 2.81 -10.93 -1.97
C ASP A 41 1.64 -10.02 -1.59
N GLY A 42 0.92 -10.37 -0.53
CA GLY A 42 -0.39 -9.79 -0.20
C GLY A 42 -0.42 -8.27 -0.08
N VAL A 43 -1.61 -7.72 0.09
CA VAL A 43 -1.77 -6.27 0.33
C VAL A 43 -1.12 -5.93 1.68
N GLY A 44 -0.19 -4.98 1.67
CA GLY A 44 0.37 -4.41 2.89
C GLY A 44 -0.68 -3.59 3.66
N PRO A 45 -0.28 -2.91 4.75
CA PRO A 45 -1.24 -2.18 5.56
C PRO A 45 -1.86 -1.00 4.79
N VAL A 46 -3.15 -0.75 5.03
CA VAL A 46 -3.94 0.26 4.34
C VAL A 46 -4.72 1.10 5.35
N LEU A 47 -4.52 2.40 5.29
CA LEU A 47 -5.25 3.41 6.05
C LEU A 47 -6.48 3.86 5.28
N HIS A 48 -7.55 4.17 6.00
CA HIS A 48 -8.72 4.86 5.49
C HIS A 48 -8.91 6.15 6.26
N ASP A 49 -8.86 7.27 5.55
CA ASP A 49 -9.21 8.59 6.07
C ASP A 49 -10.66 8.88 5.68
N GLY A 50 -11.56 8.70 6.64
CA GLY A 50 -12.99 8.96 6.45
C GLY A 50 -13.35 10.44 6.37
N GLY A 51 -12.46 11.34 6.81
CA GLY A 51 -12.66 12.79 6.70
C GLY A 51 -12.36 13.32 5.30
N CYS A 52 -11.42 12.70 4.60
CA CYS A 52 -11.03 13.08 3.23
C CYS A 52 -11.52 12.12 2.14
N ASP A 53 -12.21 11.02 2.49
CA ASP A 53 -12.64 9.96 1.56
C ASP A 53 -11.47 9.41 0.72
N THR A 54 -10.38 9.05 1.42
CA THR A 54 -9.19 8.49 0.79
C THR A 54 -8.69 7.23 1.47
N LEU A 55 -7.96 6.41 0.70
CA LEU A 55 -7.16 5.30 1.19
C LEU A 55 -5.67 5.60 1.05
N GLY A 56 -4.89 5.23 2.05
CA GLY A 56 -3.44 5.33 2.08
C GLY A 56 -2.80 3.95 2.10
N PHE A 57 -2.06 3.58 1.06
CA PHE A 57 -1.29 2.34 0.99
C PHE A 57 0.14 2.59 1.45
N LEU A 58 0.63 1.75 2.35
CA LEU A 58 2.03 1.80 2.76
C LEU A 58 2.88 1.04 1.75
N VAL A 59 3.93 1.72 1.27
CA VAL A 59 4.87 1.22 0.27
C VAL A 59 6.31 1.46 0.75
N PRO A 60 7.31 0.72 0.22
CA PRO A 60 8.70 0.89 0.63
C PRO A 60 9.19 2.34 0.48
N PRO A 61 10.10 2.81 1.35
CA PRO A 61 10.72 4.13 1.24
C PRO A 61 11.34 4.41 -0.13
N GLY A 62 11.29 5.67 -0.56
CA GLY A 62 11.83 6.13 -1.83
C GLY A 62 10.91 5.84 -3.03
N THR A 63 9.74 5.25 -2.79
CA THR A 63 8.71 5.07 -3.82
C THR A 63 8.20 6.42 -4.31
N ALA A 64 8.06 7.40 -3.42
CA ALA A 64 7.56 8.74 -3.74
C ALA A 64 8.38 9.44 -4.84
N ALA A 65 9.70 9.25 -4.84
CA ALA A 65 10.60 9.87 -5.81
C ALA A 65 10.34 9.47 -7.28
N ALA A 66 9.71 8.31 -7.51
CA ALA A 66 9.41 7.77 -8.83
C ALA A 66 7.92 7.40 -8.97
N TRP A 67 7.05 8.00 -8.17
CA TRP A 67 5.63 7.75 -8.27
C TRP A 67 4.98 8.63 -9.32
N ASP A 68 4.36 8.00 -10.33
CA ASP A 68 3.73 8.69 -11.45
C ASP A 68 2.46 7.93 -11.88
N VAL A 69 1.51 7.79 -10.96
CA VAL A 69 0.19 7.21 -11.25
C VAL A 69 -0.88 8.30 -11.16
N PRO A 70 -1.64 8.57 -12.23
CA PRO A 70 -2.70 9.58 -12.22
C PRO A 70 -3.79 9.27 -11.19
N GLY A 71 -4.30 10.32 -10.54
CA GLY A 71 -5.34 10.20 -9.51
C GLY A 71 -4.84 9.70 -8.16
N SER A 72 -3.52 9.61 -7.99
CA SER A 72 -2.87 9.25 -6.74
C SER A 72 -1.76 10.22 -6.39
N THR A 73 -1.48 10.37 -5.11
CA THR A 73 -0.34 11.15 -4.60
C THR A 73 0.51 10.23 -3.75
N CYS A 74 1.82 10.23 -3.94
CA CYS A 74 2.74 9.54 -3.05
C CYS A 74 3.52 10.56 -2.24
N THR A 75 3.43 10.45 -0.93
CA THR A 75 4.09 11.34 0.03
C THR A 75 5.25 10.57 0.66
N GLU A 76 6.45 11.13 0.53
CA GLU A 76 7.62 10.65 1.27
C GLU A 76 7.42 10.98 2.75
N THR A 77 7.79 10.06 3.65
CA THR A 77 7.75 10.33 5.10
C THR A 77 9.07 10.89 5.64
N ASP A 78 9.95 11.43 4.77
CA ASP A 78 11.24 12.07 5.09
C ASP A 78 12.15 11.23 6.04
N GLY A 79 12.04 9.89 6.00
CA GLY A 79 12.73 9.02 6.95
C GLY A 79 12.28 9.18 8.40
N ARG A 80 11.24 9.98 8.67
CA ARG A 80 10.53 10.01 9.94
C ARG A 80 9.50 8.90 10.06
N GLY A 81 9.15 8.29 8.93
CA GLY A 81 8.18 7.21 8.85
C GLY A 81 6.79 7.62 9.32
N LEU A 82 5.78 6.93 8.81
CA LEU A 82 4.85 6.40 9.80
C LEU A 82 5.66 5.33 10.51
N SER A 83 6.15 5.63 11.72
CA SER A 83 6.66 4.55 12.57
C SER A 83 5.45 3.68 12.86
N ILE A 84 5.27 2.65 12.03
CA ILE A 84 4.33 1.57 12.30
C ILE A 84 5.01 0.73 13.38
N VAL A 85 5.09 1.31 14.58
CA VAL A 85 4.95 0.47 15.76
C VAL A 85 3.65 -0.29 15.51
N PRO A 86 3.60 -1.61 15.64
CA PRO A 86 2.38 -2.41 15.49
C PRO A 86 1.40 -2.01 16.60
N ALA A 87 0.83 -0.82 16.46
CA ALA A 87 -0.18 -0.23 17.27
C ALA A 87 -1.48 -0.44 16.49
N PRO A 88 -2.52 -0.99 17.12
CA PRO A 88 -3.81 -1.24 16.47
C PRO A 88 -4.52 0.08 16.10
N GLU A 89 -4.03 1.21 16.59
CA GLU A 89 -4.49 2.55 16.27
C GLU A 89 -3.65 3.14 15.14
N PRO A 90 -4.27 3.80 14.14
CA PRO A 90 -3.53 4.41 13.07
C PRO A 90 -2.84 5.69 13.56
N PRO A 91 -1.67 6.01 12.99
CA PRO A 91 -0.83 7.12 13.44
C PRO A 91 -1.40 8.52 13.11
N VAL A 92 -2.51 8.61 12.37
CA VAL A 92 -3.12 9.87 11.93
C VAL A 92 -4.52 10.01 12.55
N GLU A 93 -4.77 11.09 13.29
CA GLU A 93 -6.11 11.38 13.86
C GLU A 93 -7.18 11.44 12.76
N GLY A 94 -8.33 10.79 13.01
CA GLY A 94 -9.44 10.72 12.04
C GLY A 94 -9.31 9.63 10.97
N SER A 95 -8.18 8.91 10.93
CA SER A 95 -8.03 7.72 10.10
C SER A 95 -8.36 6.43 10.87
N ALA A 96 -8.61 5.35 10.14
CA ALA A 96 -8.79 3.99 10.64
C ALA A 96 -7.97 3.02 9.78
N TRP A 97 -7.45 1.94 10.35
CA TRP A 97 -6.91 0.86 9.53
C TRP A 97 -8.04 0.17 8.76
N LEU A 98 -7.97 0.20 7.43
CA LEU A 98 -8.77 -0.71 6.60
C LEU A 98 -8.15 -2.10 6.67
N LEU A 99 -6.84 -2.17 6.45
CA LEU A 99 -6.01 -3.36 6.65
C LEU A 99 -4.93 -3.02 7.69
N PRO A 100 -5.03 -3.57 8.91
CA PRO A 100 -4.04 -3.28 9.94
C PRO A 100 -2.70 -3.96 9.62
N PRO A 101 -1.61 -3.46 10.19
CA PRO A 101 -0.34 -4.17 10.18
C PRO A 101 -0.46 -5.58 10.79
N GLY A 102 0.24 -6.54 10.19
CA GLY A 102 0.32 -7.94 10.62
C GLY A 102 1.73 -8.33 11.09
N GLU A 103 1.90 -9.56 11.57
CA GLU A 103 3.16 -10.00 12.20
C GLU A 103 4.41 -9.98 11.29
N ALA A 104 4.23 -9.84 9.98
CA ALA A 104 5.30 -9.87 8.97
C ALA A 104 5.45 -8.56 8.17
N ASP A 105 4.76 -7.48 8.57
CA ASP A 105 4.58 -6.19 7.86
C ASP A 105 5.50 -5.92 6.66
N LEU A 106 5.09 -6.46 5.51
CA LEU A 106 5.63 -6.10 4.21
C LEU A 106 4.81 -4.95 3.66
N ALA A 107 5.47 -3.83 3.39
CA ALA A 107 4.88 -2.76 2.61
C ALA A 107 4.40 -3.30 1.24
N THR A 108 3.32 -2.74 0.70
CA THR A 108 2.79 -3.17 -0.60
C THR A 108 3.84 -2.93 -1.69
N ASP A 109 4.13 -3.93 -2.53
CA ASP A 109 5.02 -3.75 -3.67
C ASP A 109 4.50 -2.60 -4.56
N PRO A 110 5.30 -1.55 -4.78
CA PRO A 110 4.84 -0.38 -5.49
C PRO A 110 4.58 -0.66 -6.98
N ALA A 111 5.26 -1.63 -7.61
CA ALA A 111 4.96 -2.01 -9.00
C ALA A 111 3.59 -2.68 -9.11
N VAL A 112 3.27 -3.58 -8.18
CA VAL A 112 1.97 -4.25 -8.13
C VAL A 112 0.85 -3.26 -7.81
N LEU A 113 1.09 -2.32 -6.88
CA LEU A 113 0.14 -1.26 -6.56
C LEU A 113 -0.16 -0.36 -7.78
N ARG A 114 0.87 0.04 -8.54
CA ARG A 114 0.68 0.84 -9.78
C ARG A 114 -0.22 0.10 -10.77
N ALA A 115 0.02 -1.19 -10.98
CA ALA A 115 -0.78 -2.00 -11.89
C ALA A 115 -2.25 -2.10 -11.42
N ALA A 116 -2.48 -2.34 -10.13
CA ALA A 116 -3.82 -2.43 -9.56
C ALA A 116 -4.59 -1.11 -9.65
N LEU A 117 -3.95 0.02 -9.34
CA LEU A 117 -4.56 1.35 -9.47
C LEU A 117 -4.91 1.71 -10.91
N GLY A 118 -4.05 1.34 -11.86
CA GLY A 118 -4.30 1.53 -13.29
C GLY A 118 -5.48 0.68 -13.79
N GLU A 119 -5.63 -0.54 -13.30
CA GLU A 119 -6.77 -1.40 -13.61
C GLU A 119 -8.06 -0.89 -12.96
N ALA A 120 -8.03 -0.55 -11.67
CA ALA A 120 -9.15 0.06 -10.96
C ALA A 120 -9.68 1.30 -11.72
N ALA A 121 -8.80 2.18 -12.19
CA ALA A 121 -9.19 3.35 -12.96
C ALA A 121 -9.83 3.01 -14.33
N ARG A 122 -9.47 1.88 -14.96
CA ARG A 122 -10.14 1.40 -16.18
C ARG A 122 -11.53 0.87 -15.88
N LEU A 123 -11.67 0.03 -14.85
CA LEU A 123 -12.95 -0.54 -14.44
C LEU A 123 -13.96 0.54 -14.06
N ILE A 124 -13.50 1.51 -13.25
CA ILE A 124 -14.29 2.68 -12.85
C ILE A 124 -14.79 3.46 -14.07
N ARG A 125 -13.90 3.79 -15.02
CA ARG A 125 -14.29 4.54 -16.23
C ARG A 125 -15.28 3.75 -17.08
N ALA A 126 -15.10 2.44 -17.20
CA ALA A 126 -16.03 1.58 -17.92
C ALA A 126 -17.42 1.61 -17.26
N ALA A 127 -17.48 1.46 -15.94
CA ALA A 127 -18.73 1.53 -15.17
C ALA A 127 -19.43 2.89 -15.31
N ASP A 128 -18.68 3.99 -15.21
CA ASP A 128 -19.22 5.35 -15.30
C ASP A 128 -19.74 5.66 -16.73
N SER A 129 -19.17 5.03 -17.76
CA SER A 129 -19.59 5.21 -19.17
C SER A 129 -20.86 4.44 -19.57
N CYS A 130 -21.28 3.47 -18.77
CA CYS A 130 -22.49 2.67 -19.01
C CYS A 130 -23.77 3.30 -18.44
N ARG A 131 -23.70 4.56 -17.99
CA ARG A 131 -24.76 5.25 -17.23
C ARG A 131 -25.50 6.31 -18.04
#